data_AF-A0A6P0HPE9-F1
#
_entry.id   AF-A0A6P0HPE9-F1
#
_cell.length_a   1.000
_cell.length_b   1.000
_cell.length_c   1.000
_cell.angle_alpha   90.00
_cell.angle_beta   90.00
_cell.angle_gamma   90.00
#
_symmetry.space_group_name_H-M   'P 1'
#
loop_
_entity.id
_entity.type
_entity.pdbx_description
1 polymer ?
#
loop_
_entity_poly.entity_id
_entity_poly.type
_entity_poly.pdbx_seq_one_letter_code
_entity_poly.pdbx_strand_id
1 'polypeptide(L)'
;MRTSRVTEPGTPATGVRSSVARPSGARVPGTPAPAPVRRSPITKPGRTPQAAYRPYLLSVVAAADGRIEREPALDALARRMADVLQRDDLAVGPSGELRWRTAAQKERRAMVDAGLLRSGGPGVWELTRAGYDALDAFRAALAASEAEQSEQSEQSEQSGQPEQSEPGDAEPPTS
;
A
#
# COMPACT_ATOMS: atom_id res chain seq x y z
N MET A 1 -60.91 18.99 10.85
CA MET A 1 -61.63 18.73 9.57
C MET A 1 -60.74 17.86 8.70
N ARG A 2 -61.30 16.75 8.22
CA ARG A 2 -60.68 15.73 7.36
C ARG A 2 -60.75 16.14 5.88
N THR A 3 -60.09 15.32 5.04
CA THR A 3 -60.17 15.16 3.57
C THR A 3 -59.04 15.90 2.83
N SER A 4 -58.27 15.32 1.89
CA SER A 4 -58.48 14.13 1.05
C SER A 4 -57.18 13.42 0.64
N ARG A 5 -57.34 12.12 0.36
CA ARG A 5 -56.42 11.15 -0.26
C ARG A 5 -56.20 11.42 -1.76
N VAL A 6 -55.38 10.52 -2.36
CA VAL A 6 -55.50 9.87 -3.70
C VAL A 6 -54.42 10.38 -4.68
N THR A 7 -53.63 9.61 -5.44
CA THR A 7 -53.64 8.20 -5.91
C THR A 7 -52.24 7.85 -6.49
N GLU A 8 -51.65 6.72 -6.11
CA GLU A 8 -50.80 5.89 -7.01
C GLU A 8 -51.74 4.92 -7.75
N PRO A 9 -51.52 4.48 -9.02
CA PRO A 9 -50.42 3.54 -9.34
C PRO A 9 -49.92 3.55 -10.81
N GLY A 10 -48.82 2.85 -11.11
CA GLY A 10 -48.44 2.59 -12.50
C GLY A 10 -47.20 1.70 -12.71
N THR A 11 -47.35 0.39 -12.52
CA THR A 11 -46.54 -0.66 -13.19
C THR A 11 -47.51 -1.44 -14.09
N PRO A 12 -47.17 -1.75 -15.36
CA PRO A 12 -46.52 -3.02 -15.73
C PRO A 12 -45.52 -2.82 -16.90
N ALA A 13 -44.57 -3.70 -17.26
CA ALA A 13 -44.73 -5.06 -17.76
C ALA A 13 -43.31 -5.69 -17.92
N THR A 14 -43.09 -6.91 -17.44
CA THR A 14 -43.05 -8.18 -18.21
C THR A 14 -42.06 -8.23 -19.38
N GLY A 15 -40.99 -9.00 -19.17
CA GLY A 15 -40.11 -9.54 -20.20
C GLY A 15 -39.48 -10.85 -19.71
N VAL A 16 -40.25 -11.95 -19.79
CA VAL A 16 -39.76 -13.34 -19.75
C VAL A 16 -38.82 -13.56 -20.95
N ARG A 17 -37.74 -14.36 -20.83
CA ARG A 17 -37.41 -15.58 -21.63
C ARG A 17 -36.19 -16.33 -21.03
N SER A 18 -36.48 -17.53 -20.51
CA SER A 18 -35.75 -18.82 -20.57
C SER A 18 -34.21 -18.83 -20.70
N SER A 19 -33.44 -19.33 -19.72
CA SER A 19 -33.21 -20.73 -19.31
C SER A 19 -32.33 -21.56 -20.27
N VAL A 20 -31.17 -22.01 -19.76
CA VAL A 20 -30.60 -23.35 -19.99
C VAL A 20 -29.68 -23.67 -18.81
N ALA A 21 -29.95 -24.80 -18.17
CA ALA A 21 -29.13 -25.40 -17.13
C ALA A 21 -27.98 -26.21 -17.73
N ARG A 22 -26.89 -26.40 -16.97
CA ARG A 22 -26.24 -27.72 -16.80
C ARG A 22 -25.23 -27.75 -15.64
N PRO A 23 -25.03 -28.93 -15.00
CA PRO A 23 -24.52 -29.04 -13.63
C PRO A 23 -23.07 -29.53 -13.51
N SER A 24 -22.56 -29.43 -12.28
CA SER A 24 -21.48 -30.21 -11.64
C SER A 24 -20.14 -30.34 -12.35
N GLY A 25 -19.19 -29.53 -11.88
CA GLY A 25 -17.78 -29.92 -11.79
C GLY A 25 -17.35 -29.85 -10.32
N ALA A 26 -17.36 -30.98 -9.62
CA ALA A 26 -16.69 -31.12 -8.35
C ALA A 26 -15.18 -30.89 -8.57
N ARG A 27 -14.61 -29.86 -7.92
CA ARG A 27 -13.16 -29.68 -7.85
C ARG A 27 -12.75 -29.72 -6.38
N VAL A 28 -11.93 -30.73 -6.11
CA VAL A 28 -11.23 -31.04 -4.85
C VAL A 28 -10.65 -29.82 -4.11
N PRO A 29 -10.60 -29.84 -2.75
CA PRO A 29 -9.86 -28.85 -1.98
C PRO A 29 -8.35 -29.15 -2.05
N GLY A 30 -7.69 -28.54 -3.03
CA GLY A 30 -6.24 -28.44 -3.07
C GLY A 30 -5.78 -27.17 -2.35
N THR A 31 -4.84 -27.34 -1.42
CA THR A 31 -4.05 -26.33 -0.70
C THR A 31 -3.99 -24.95 -1.37
N PRO A 32 -4.34 -23.84 -0.69
CA PRO A 32 -4.09 -22.52 -1.24
C PRO A 32 -2.58 -22.27 -1.31
N ALA A 33 -2.02 -22.36 -2.50
CA ALA A 33 -0.70 -21.82 -2.83
C ALA A 33 -0.70 -20.30 -2.56
N PRO A 34 0.43 -19.73 -2.10
CA PRO A 34 0.51 -18.31 -1.77
C PRO A 34 0.18 -17.46 -3.00
N ALA A 35 -0.74 -16.51 -2.81
CA ALA A 35 -1.29 -15.69 -3.88
C ALA A 35 -0.17 -14.92 -4.61
N PRO A 36 -0.19 -14.86 -5.96
CA PRO A 36 0.79 -14.10 -6.73
C PRO A 36 0.68 -12.62 -6.37
N VAL A 37 1.84 -12.00 -6.12
CA VAL A 37 2.03 -10.57 -5.86
C VAL A 37 1.25 -9.79 -6.93
N ARG A 38 0.14 -9.16 -6.53
CA ARG A 38 -0.72 -8.42 -7.45
C ARG A 38 0.09 -7.27 -8.02
N ARG A 39 0.40 -7.31 -9.32
CA ARG A 39 0.97 -6.17 -10.05
C ARG A 39 0.07 -4.96 -9.82
N SER A 40 0.63 -3.93 -9.19
CA SER A 40 -0.08 -2.69 -8.88
C SER A 40 -0.72 -2.12 -10.16
N PRO A 41 -1.95 -1.61 -10.09
CA PRO A 41 -2.57 -0.95 -11.23
C PRO A 41 -1.67 0.20 -11.70
N ILE A 42 -1.46 0.31 -13.01
CA ILE A 42 -0.70 1.38 -13.66
C ILE A 42 -1.25 2.72 -13.15
N THR A 43 -0.52 3.35 -12.22
CA THR A 43 -0.77 4.72 -11.84
C THR A 43 -0.43 5.61 -13.02
N LYS A 44 -1.18 6.70 -13.17
CA LYS A 44 -0.76 7.78 -14.08
C LYS A 44 0.66 8.19 -13.67
N PRO A 45 1.62 8.26 -14.61
CA PRO A 45 2.99 8.63 -14.29
C PRO A 45 2.96 9.97 -13.55
N GLY A 46 3.56 10.03 -12.36
CA GLY A 46 3.61 11.23 -11.53
C GLY A 46 2.72 11.25 -10.28
N ARG A 47 2.04 10.14 -9.93
CA ARG A 47 1.29 10.04 -8.65
C ARG A 47 1.68 8.83 -7.82
N THR A 48 1.70 9.04 -6.51
CA THR A 48 1.89 7.98 -5.53
C THR A 48 0.73 6.98 -5.62
N PRO A 49 1.01 5.67 -5.80
CA PRO A 49 -0.02 4.64 -5.80
C PRO A 49 -0.78 4.61 -4.48
N GLN A 50 -2.08 4.37 -4.55
CA GLN A 50 -2.94 4.30 -3.36
C GLN A 50 -2.41 3.28 -2.33
N ALA A 51 -1.99 2.10 -2.80
CA ALA A 51 -1.45 1.05 -1.94
C ALA A 51 -0.13 1.46 -1.24
N ALA A 52 0.62 2.41 -1.80
CA ALA A 52 1.86 2.88 -1.20
C ALA A 52 1.61 3.65 0.11
N TYR A 53 0.42 4.24 0.31
CA TYR A 53 0.05 4.93 1.56
C TYR A 53 -0.16 3.97 2.72
N ARG A 54 -0.48 2.70 2.48
CA ARG A 54 -0.86 1.71 3.50
C ARG A 54 0.20 1.53 4.60
N PRO A 55 1.47 1.20 4.30
CA PRO A 55 2.48 1.02 5.34
C PRO A 55 2.70 2.29 6.17
N TYR A 56 2.69 3.47 5.52
CA TYR A 56 2.83 4.74 6.23
C TYR A 56 1.62 5.02 7.14
N LEU A 57 0.39 4.80 6.67
CA LEU A 57 -0.82 4.94 7.48
C LEU A 57 -0.80 4.03 8.70
N LEU A 58 -0.48 2.73 8.53
CA LEU A 58 -0.34 1.79 9.65
C LEU A 58 0.71 2.27 10.64
N SER A 59 1.86 2.73 10.15
CA SER A 59 2.95 3.22 11.00
C SER A 59 2.58 4.48 11.78
N VAL A 60 1.75 5.36 11.22
CA VAL A 60 1.29 6.60 11.87
C VAL A 60 0.34 6.26 13.01
N VAL A 61 -0.64 5.40 12.77
CA VAL A 61 -1.61 4.98 13.80
C VAL A 61 -0.89 4.20 14.90
N ALA A 62 0.05 3.31 14.55
CA ALA A 62 0.83 2.55 15.53
C ALA A 62 1.69 3.45 16.43
N ALA A 63 2.25 4.53 15.89
CA ALA A 63 3.05 5.48 16.65
C ALA A 63 2.23 6.33 17.64
N ALA A 64 0.90 6.36 17.49
CA ALA A 64 -0.03 6.97 18.42
C ALA A 64 -0.75 5.91 19.26
N ASP A 65 0.00 4.91 19.74
CA ASP A 65 -0.52 3.80 20.57
C ASP A 65 -1.71 3.03 19.95
N GLY A 66 -1.76 3.01 18.62
CA GLY A 66 -2.81 2.31 17.88
C GLY A 66 -4.10 3.09 17.69
N ARG A 67 -4.19 4.35 18.13
CA ARG A 67 -5.40 5.16 18.00
C ARG A 67 -5.06 6.62 17.74
N ILE A 68 -5.63 7.19 16.69
CA ILE A 68 -5.39 8.60 16.32
C ILE A 68 -6.59 9.21 15.61
N GLU A 69 -6.78 10.52 15.78
CA GLU A 69 -7.78 11.27 15.02
C GLU A 69 -7.33 11.49 13.57
N ARG A 70 -8.31 11.69 12.67
CA ARG A 70 -8.07 11.82 11.23
C ARG A 70 -7.10 12.95 10.89
N GLU A 71 -7.33 14.16 11.37
CA GLU A 71 -6.51 15.32 11.02
C GLU A 71 -5.04 15.15 11.46
N PRO A 72 -4.73 14.82 12.74
CA PRO A 72 -3.35 14.59 13.15
C PRO A 72 -2.71 13.38 12.45
N ALA A 73 -3.51 12.35 12.09
CA ALA A 73 -3.00 11.24 11.29
C ALA A 73 -2.59 11.67 9.88
N LEU A 74 -3.40 12.49 9.21
CA LEU A 74 -3.08 13.03 7.88
C LEU A 74 -1.86 13.95 7.95
N ASP A 75 -1.74 14.79 8.98
CA ASP A 75 -0.57 15.66 9.14
C ASP A 75 0.72 14.87 9.43
N ALA A 76 0.66 13.85 10.28
CA ALA A 76 1.78 12.96 10.52
C ALA A 76 2.16 12.16 9.25
N LEU A 77 1.17 11.72 8.48
CA LEU A 77 1.37 11.04 7.20
C LEU A 77 2.07 11.95 6.19
N ALA A 78 1.64 13.21 6.08
CA ALA A 78 2.25 14.19 5.17
C ALA A 78 3.74 14.36 5.45
N ARG A 79 4.12 14.47 6.73
CA ARG A 79 5.51 14.60 7.15
C ARG A 79 6.33 13.35 6.82
N ARG A 80 5.78 12.16 7.06
CA ARG A 80 6.48 10.89 6.79
C ARG A 80 6.64 10.58 5.30
N MET A 81 5.72 11.06 4.48
CA MET A 81 5.75 10.82 3.04
C MET A 81 6.29 12.03 2.26
N ALA A 82 6.86 13.04 2.93
CA ALA A 82 7.32 14.26 2.28
C ALA A 82 8.30 13.97 1.12
N ASP A 83 9.18 12.98 1.29
CA ASP A 83 10.16 12.56 0.29
C ASP A 83 9.62 11.58 -0.76
N VAL A 84 8.42 11.05 -0.55
CA VAL A 84 7.79 10.01 -1.42
C VAL A 84 6.70 10.61 -2.30
N LEU A 85 5.98 11.61 -1.77
CA LEU A 85 4.90 12.29 -2.47
C LEU A 85 5.41 12.93 -3.75
N GLN A 86 4.70 12.68 -4.84
CA GLN A 86 5.04 13.23 -6.14
C GLN A 86 4.44 14.63 -6.29
N ARG A 87 4.98 15.41 -7.23
CA ARG A 87 4.51 16.78 -7.49
C ARG A 87 2.99 16.86 -7.71
N ASP A 88 2.40 15.92 -8.45
CA ASP A 88 0.96 15.92 -8.71
C ASP A 88 0.11 15.57 -7.48
N ASP A 89 0.69 14.90 -6.48
CA ASP A 89 0.00 14.57 -5.24
C ASP A 89 -0.21 15.81 -4.37
N LEU A 90 0.69 16.80 -4.50
CA LEU A 90 0.64 18.10 -3.82
C LEU A 90 -0.29 19.11 -4.53
N ALA A 91 -0.84 18.77 -5.69
CA ALA A 91 -1.79 19.64 -6.38
C ALA A 91 -3.17 19.61 -5.71
N VAL A 92 -3.87 20.74 -5.74
CA VAL A 92 -5.26 20.86 -5.30
C VAL A 92 -6.18 20.23 -6.33
N GLY A 93 -7.09 19.37 -5.88
CA GLY A 93 -8.10 18.75 -6.73
C GLY A 93 -9.31 19.67 -6.98
N PRO A 94 -10.27 19.25 -7.83
CA PRO A 94 -11.51 20.00 -8.08
C PRO A 94 -12.35 20.26 -6.82
N SER A 95 -12.18 19.45 -5.77
CA SER A 95 -12.86 19.61 -4.48
C SER A 95 -12.25 20.68 -3.58
N GLY A 96 -11.13 21.29 -3.98
CA GLY A 96 -10.37 22.22 -3.12
C GLY A 96 -9.45 21.53 -2.11
N GLU A 97 -9.40 20.20 -2.08
CA GLU A 97 -8.51 19.42 -1.21
C GLU A 97 -7.25 18.94 -1.97
N LEU A 98 -6.13 18.79 -1.27
CA LEU A 98 -4.91 18.20 -1.82
C LEU A 98 -5.16 16.75 -2.26
N ARG A 99 -4.65 16.39 -3.45
CA ARG A 99 -4.87 15.07 -4.05
C ARG A 99 -4.38 13.93 -3.16
N TRP A 100 -3.25 14.11 -2.49
CA TRP A 100 -2.71 13.09 -1.57
C TRP A 100 -3.64 12.83 -0.38
N ARG A 101 -4.34 13.84 0.14
CA ARG A 101 -5.28 13.66 1.26
C ARG A 101 -6.46 12.81 0.83
N THR A 102 -7.01 13.06 -0.35
CA THR A 102 -8.09 12.23 -0.89
C THR A 102 -7.61 10.81 -1.18
N ALA A 103 -6.37 10.63 -1.66
CA ALA A 103 -5.78 9.30 -1.89
C ALA A 103 -5.57 8.53 -0.58
N ALA A 104 -5.02 9.17 0.45
CA ALA A 104 -4.83 8.60 1.78
C ALA A 104 -6.17 8.20 2.42
N GLN A 105 -7.22 9.03 2.29
CA GLN A 105 -8.56 8.71 2.79
C GLN A 105 -9.18 7.51 2.06
N LYS A 106 -8.95 7.38 0.74
CA LYS A 106 -9.36 6.19 -0.03
C LYS A 106 -8.63 4.94 0.47
N GLU A 107 -7.33 5.05 0.72
CA GLU A 107 -6.57 3.93 1.28
C GLU A 107 -7.07 3.55 2.67
N ARG A 108 -7.33 4.52 3.55
CA ARG A 108 -7.95 4.26 4.85
C ARG A 108 -9.27 3.50 4.70
N ARG A 109 -10.14 3.89 3.77
CA ARG A 109 -11.39 3.15 3.51
C ARG A 109 -11.09 1.70 3.11
N ALA A 110 -10.18 1.48 2.16
CA ALA A 110 -9.78 0.14 1.75
C ALA A 110 -9.18 -0.69 2.91
N MET A 111 -8.45 -0.06 3.82
CA MET A 111 -7.90 -0.70 5.01
C MET A 111 -8.97 -1.07 6.04
N VAL A 112 -10.02 -0.25 6.19
CA VAL A 112 -11.19 -0.59 7.02
C VAL A 112 -11.93 -1.77 6.40
N ASP A 113 -12.16 -1.74 5.09
CA ASP A 113 -12.83 -2.84 4.36
C ASP A 113 -12.00 -4.14 4.45
N ALA A 114 -10.67 -4.04 4.48
CA ALA A 114 -9.75 -5.15 4.67
C ALA A 114 -9.57 -5.59 6.14
N GLY A 115 -10.20 -4.91 7.10
CA GLY A 115 -10.11 -5.23 8.53
C GLY A 115 -8.78 -4.87 9.20
N LEU A 116 -7.92 -4.07 8.57
CA LEU A 116 -6.64 -3.60 9.14
C LEU A 116 -6.83 -2.40 10.08
N LEU A 117 -7.85 -1.60 9.81
CA LEU A 117 -8.27 -0.48 10.65
C LEU A 117 -9.74 -0.65 11.03
N ARG A 118 -10.12 -0.07 12.16
CA ARG A 118 -11.51 0.10 12.56
C ARG A 118 -11.82 1.55 12.90
N SER A 119 -13.11 1.87 12.95
CA SER A 119 -13.58 3.17 13.43
C SER A 119 -13.60 3.15 14.96
N GLY A 120 -12.73 3.93 15.61
CA GLY A 120 -12.73 4.10 17.07
C GLY A 120 -13.78 5.10 17.57
N GLY A 121 -14.48 5.75 16.65
CA GLY A 121 -15.43 6.85 16.86
C GLY A 121 -15.49 7.75 15.62
N PRO A 122 -16.32 8.81 15.61
CA PRO A 122 -16.34 9.79 14.54
C PRO A 122 -14.95 10.41 14.35
N GLY A 123 -14.34 10.21 13.19
CA GLY A 123 -13.01 10.76 12.89
C GLY A 123 -11.83 10.07 13.59
N VAL A 124 -12.05 9.01 14.37
CA VAL A 124 -10.98 8.27 15.06
C VAL A 124 -10.63 6.99 14.31
N TRP A 125 -9.34 6.78 14.07
CA TRP A 125 -8.78 5.61 13.43
C TRP A 125 -8.09 4.75 14.47
N GLU A 126 -8.35 3.46 14.42
CA GLU A 126 -7.80 2.52 15.39
C GLU A 126 -7.28 1.27 14.68
N LEU A 127 -6.09 0.82 15.08
CA LEU A 127 -5.50 -0.41 14.57
C LEU A 127 -6.22 -1.64 15.09
N THR A 128 -6.37 -2.62 14.20
CA THR A 128 -6.75 -3.97 14.60
C THR A 128 -5.49 -4.81 14.76
N ARG A 129 -5.62 -6.00 15.34
CA ARG A 129 -4.53 -6.98 15.39
C ARG A 129 -3.97 -7.28 14.00
N ALA A 130 -4.84 -7.49 13.00
CA ALA A 130 -4.43 -7.70 11.62
C ALA A 130 -3.66 -6.50 11.04
N GLY A 131 -3.99 -5.28 11.48
CA GLY A 131 -3.23 -4.06 11.13
C GLY A 131 -1.80 -4.07 11.68
N TYR A 132 -1.62 -4.50 12.94
CA TYR A 132 -0.29 -4.68 13.53
C TYR A 132 0.50 -5.79 12.81
N ASP A 133 -0.12 -6.96 12.60
CA ASP A 133 0.51 -8.07 11.90
C ASP A 133 0.97 -7.65 10.49
N ALA A 134 0.16 -6.87 9.77
CA ALA A 134 0.52 -6.33 8.46
C ALA A 134 1.66 -5.31 8.51
N LEU A 135 1.74 -4.50 9.57
CA LEU A 135 2.84 -3.55 9.77
C LEU A 135 4.15 -4.26 10.08
N ASP A 136 4.12 -5.27 10.95
CA ASP A 136 5.29 -6.09 11.28
C ASP A 136 5.79 -6.87 10.07
N ALA A 137 4.88 -7.47 9.29
CA ALA A 137 5.25 -8.13 8.03
C ALA A 137 5.93 -7.17 7.04
N PHE A 138 5.43 -5.93 6.94
CA PHE A 138 6.06 -4.91 6.09
C PHE A 138 7.45 -4.49 6.60
N ARG A 139 7.61 -4.29 7.91
CA ARG A 139 8.90 -3.96 8.52
C ARG A 139 9.92 -5.08 8.35
N ALA A 140 9.49 -6.33 8.52
CA ALA A 140 10.34 -7.50 8.29
C ALA A 140 10.77 -7.59 6.82
N ALA A 141 9.86 -7.33 5.87
CA ALA A 141 10.19 -7.30 4.44
C ALA A 141 11.19 -6.18 4.08
N LEU A 142 11.07 -5.00 4.71
CA LEU A 142 12.02 -3.90 4.53
C LEU A 142 13.41 -4.29 5.09
N ALA A 143 13.47 -4.82 6.31
CA ALA A 143 14.72 -5.25 6.94
C ALA A 143 15.43 -6.35 6.12
N ALA A 144 14.66 -7.28 5.53
CA ALA A 144 15.21 -8.28 4.62
C ALA A 144 15.83 -7.65 3.36
N SER A 145 15.16 -6.64 2.77
CA SER A 145 15.67 -5.94 1.59
C SER A 145 16.94 -5.12 1.88
N GLU A 146 17.05 -4.54 3.09
CA GLU A 146 18.25 -3.80 3.53
C GLU A 146 19.45 -4.73 3.75
N ALA A 147 19.22 -5.94 4.27
CA ALA A 147 20.26 -6.96 4.43
C ALA A 147 20.83 -7.38 3.07
N GLU A 148 19.96 -7.66 2.10
CA GLU A 148 20.38 -8.05 0.74
C GLU A 148 21.17 -6.93 0.02
N GLN A 149 20.80 -5.66 0.23
CA GLN A 149 21.54 -4.51 -0.33
C GLN A 149 22.94 -4.34 0.27
N SER A 150 23.12 -4.71 1.54
CA SER A 150 24.41 -4.66 2.22
C SER A 150 25.34 -5.75 1.70
N GLU A 151 24.84 -6.99 1.56
CA GLU A 151 25.59 -8.11 1.01
C GLU A 151 26.06 -7.86 -0.45
N GLN A 152 25.22 -7.18 -1.25
CA GLN A 152 25.54 -6.85 -2.65
C GLN A 152 26.60 -5.73 -2.78
N SER A 153 26.66 -4.85 -1.79
CA SER A 153 27.68 -3.79 -1.70
C SER A 153 29.03 -4.37 -1.26
N GLU A 154 29.03 -5.27 -0.26
CA GLU A 154 30.24 -5.98 0.20
C GLU A 154 30.86 -6.87 -0.90
N GLN A 155 30.02 -7.53 -1.71
CA GLN A 155 30.47 -8.39 -2.81
C GLN A 155 31.06 -7.60 -4.00
N SER A 156 30.65 -6.34 -4.16
CA SER A 156 31.19 -5.41 -5.18
C SER A 156 32.53 -4.82 -4.75
N GLU A 157 32.75 -4.60 -3.45
CA GLU A 157 34.06 -4.19 -2.92
C GLU A 157 35.10 -5.32 -3.00
N GLN A 158 34.69 -6.58 -2.88
CA GLN A 158 35.61 -7.73 -2.91
C GLN A 158 36.07 -8.16 -4.32
N SER A 159 35.35 -7.79 -5.38
CA SER A 159 35.78 -8.03 -6.78
C SER A 159 36.69 -6.92 -7.34
N GLY A 160 37.01 -5.90 -6.54
CA GLY A 160 37.87 -4.78 -6.91
C GLY A 160 39.37 -4.96 -6.63
N GLN A 161 39.91 -6.19 -6.55
CA GLN A 161 41.35 -6.42 -6.51
C GLN A 161 41.91 -6.75 -7.91
N PRO A 162 42.51 -5.79 -8.64
CA PRO A 162 43.60 -6.10 -9.54
C PRO A 162 44.88 -6.17 -8.71
N GLU A 163 45.31 -7.40 -8.47
CA GLU A 163 46.66 -7.87 -8.75
C GLU A 163 47.81 -7.00 -8.22
N GLN A 164 48.33 -7.42 -7.06
CA GLN A 164 49.75 -7.23 -6.77
C GLN A 164 50.57 -7.90 -7.87
N SER A 165 51.30 -7.09 -8.63
CA SER A 165 52.46 -7.53 -9.42
C SER A 165 53.70 -6.78 -8.91
N GLU A 166 54.26 -7.28 -7.80
CA GLU A 166 55.68 -7.18 -7.43
C GLU A 166 56.51 -8.11 -8.35
N PRO A 167 57.86 -8.20 -8.24
CA PRO A 167 58.93 -7.20 -8.09
C PRO A 167 60.02 -7.40 -9.18
N GLY A 168 60.80 -6.37 -9.53
CA GLY A 168 61.79 -6.48 -10.62
C GLY A 168 63.03 -5.61 -10.44
N ASP A 169 63.98 -6.15 -9.67
CA ASP A 169 65.43 -6.16 -9.86
C ASP A 169 66.06 -5.29 -10.98
N ALA A 170 67.04 -4.44 -10.61
CA ALA A 170 68.16 -3.86 -11.41
C ALA A 170 68.56 -2.49 -10.81
N GLU A 171 69.79 -2.14 -10.37
CA GLU A 171 71.13 -2.41 -10.91
C GLU A 171 72.25 -2.03 -9.88
N PRO A 172 73.54 -2.37 -10.13
CA PRO A 172 74.61 -2.57 -9.14
C PRO A 172 75.49 -1.33 -8.84
N PRO A 173 76.43 -1.40 -7.86
CA PRO A 173 77.34 -0.29 -7.56
C PRO A 173 78.47 -0.15 -8.60
N THR A 174 78.69 1.07 -9.08
CA THR A 174 79.90 1.49 -9.79
C THR A 174 80.91 2.15 -8.85
N SER A 175 82.19 1.80 -9.06
CA SER A 175 83.41 2.13 -8.31
C SER A 175 83.64 3.59 -7.93
#